data_AF-A0A2I1GCL5-F1
#
_entry.id   AF-A0A2I1GCL5-F1
#
_cell.length_a   1.000
_cell.length_b   1.000
_cell.length_c   1.000
_cell.angle_alpha   90.00
_cell.angle_beta   90.00
_cell.angle_gamma   90.00
#
_symmetry.space_group_name_H-M   'P 1'
#
loop_
_entity.id
_entity.type
_entity.pdbx_description
1 polymer ?
#
loop_
_entity_poly.entity_id
_entity_poly.type
_entity_poly.pdbx_seq_one_letter_code
_entity_poly.pdbx_strand_id
1 'polypeptide(L)'
;MSTVTADQLYQTNLPILPSSKSSLPEYVPPSYIEAKLHEMGSTYFQDKNTAYAELRIEGIDKSFWIHKEYLELQSIYFNKILGQVGEGDMIIISLPSPSTFEPILEYLYTGDGDKLYDFLNSDNCYEFWKNIDFLGLENKIRAIIFAFIQNEINNDF
;
A
#
# COMPACT_ATOMS: atom_id res chain seq x y z
N MET A 1 41.05 39.82 -10.77
CA MET A 1 40.23 39.72 -12.00
C MET A 1 40.82 38.61 -12.86
N SER A 2 39.98 37.70 -13.35
CA SER A 2 40.03 37.13 -14.71
C SER A 2 39.17 35.87 -14.76
N THR A 3 38.15 35.92 -15.61
CA THR A 3 37.37 34.80 -16.15
C THR A 3 38.13 34.18 -17.34
N VAL A 4 38.10 32.85 -17.49
CA VAL A 4 38.34 32.18 -18.79
C VAL A 4 37.48 30.91 -18.90
N THR A 5 36.82 30.82 -20.05
CA THR A 5 35.87 29.83 -20.56
C THR A 5 36.52 28.59 -21.20
N ALA A 6 35.65 27.65 -21.57
CA ALA A 6 35.87 26.26 -21.98
C ALA A 6 36.76 25.99 -23.22
N ASP A 7 37.20 24.73 -23.22
CA ASP A 7 37.49 23.82 -24.33
C ASP A 7 38.94 23.56 -24.76
N GLN A 8 39.15 22.24 -24.92
CA GLN A 8 40.20 21.50 -25.63
C GLN A 8 41.49 21.17 -24.85
N LEU A 9 41.54 19.95 -24.30
CA LEU A 9 42.60 18.98 -24.59
C LEU A 9 42.08 17.56 -24.35
N TYR A 10 41.81 16.82 -25.42
CA TYR A 10 41.67 15.36 -25.40
C TYR A 10 43.07 14.74 -25.29
N GLN A 11 43.35 14.01 -24.21
CA GLN A 11 43.75 12.59 -24.20
C GLN A 11 44.63 12.21 -22.99
N THR A 12 44.27 11.04 -22.46
CA THR A 12 45.08 10.08 -21.68
C THR A 12 45.59 10.50 -20.31
N ASN A 13 44.78 10.20 -19.29
CA ASN A 13 45.23 9.50 -18.08
C ASN A 13 44.03 8.72 -17.54
N LEU A 14 43.99 7.40 -17.76
CA LEU A 14 43.04 6.51 -17.10
C LEU A 14 43.19 6.71 -15.59
N PRO A 15 42.13 7.12 -14.86
CA PRO A 15 42.14 7.04 -13.41
C PRO A 15 42.18 5.56 -13.03
N ILE A 16 43.14 5.18 -12.18
CA ILE A 16 43.10 3.90 -11.47
C ILE A 16 41.77 3.88 -10.73
N LEU A 17 40.91 2.90 -11.04
CA LEU A 17 39.66 2.69 -10.32
C LEU A 17 40.01 2.43 -8.86
N PRO A 18 39.53 3.22 -7.88
CA PRO A 18 39.69 2.85 -6.49
C PRO A 18 39.00 1.51 -6.28
N SER A 19 39.81 0.52 -5.85
CA SER A 19 39.33 -0.71 -5.25
C SER A 19 38.48 -0.32 -4.04
N SER A 20 37.17 -0.48 -4.18
CA SER A 20 36.29 -0.59 -3.04
C SER A 20 35.11 -1.46 -3.46
N LYS A 21 35.01 -2.64 -2.83
CA LYS A 21 33.78 -3.42 -2.77
C LYS A 21 32.64 -2.50 -2.28
N SER A 22 31.88 -1.94 -3.21
CA SER A 22 30.55 -1.43 -2.91
C SER A 22 29.57 -2.53 -3.32
N SER A 23 29.24 -3.43 -2.40
CA SER A 23 27.99 -4.19 -2.53
C SER A 23 26.88 -3.15 -2.44
N LEU A 24 26.39 -2.68 -3.59
CA LEU A 24 25.11 -1.99 -3.65
C LEU A 24 24.10 -2.88 -2.90
N PRO A 25 23.31 -2.35 -1.95
CA PRO A 25 22.25 -3.14 -1.36
C PRO A 25 21.39 -3.69 -2.50
N GLU A 26 21.18 -5.00 -2.48
CA GLU A 26 20.37 -5.70 -3.47
C GLU A 26 18.99 -5.04 -3.51
N TYR A 27 18.68 -4.33 -4.60
CA TYR A 27 17.39 -3.65 -4.74
C TYR A 27 16.30 -4.71 -4.86
N VAL A 28 15.42 -4.77 -3.86
CA VAL A 28 14.23 -5.64 -3.89
C VAL A 28 13.05 -4.82 -4.41
N PRO A 29 12.40 -5.21 -5.51
CA PRO A 29 11.24 -4.49 -6.04
C PRO A 29 10.07 -4.48 -5.05
N PRO A 30 9.37 -3.34 -4.86
CA PRO A 30 8.19 -3.25 -3.98
C PRO A 30 7.13 -4.32 -4.26
N SER A 31 6.88 -4.63 -5.54
CA SER A 31 5.92 -5.66 -5.95
C SER A 31 6.30 -7.07 -5.50
N TYR A 32 7.60 -7.35 -5.34
CA TYR A 32 8.06 -8.64 -4.79
C TYR A 32 7.79 -8.72 -3.29
N ILE A 33 8.02 -7.61 -2.57
CA ILE A 33 7.71 -7.51 -1.14
C ILE A 33 6.21 -7.67 -0.91
N GLU A 34 5.39 -6.96 -1.68
CA GLU A 34 3.93 -7.04 -1.65
C GLU A 34 3.45 -8.48 -1.85
N ALA A 35 3.95 -9.16 -2.89
CA ALA A 35 3.58 -10.56 -3.16
C ALA A 35 3.95 -11.50 -2.01
N LYS A 36 5.11 -11.28 -1.37
CA LYS A 36 5.52 -12.08 -0.20
C LYS A 36 4.70 -11.79 1.04
N LEU A 37 4.29 -10.54 1.24
CA LEU A 37 3.35 -10.19 2.30
C LEU A 37 2.01 -10.90 2.06
N HIS A 38 1.47 -10.86 0.84
CA HIS A 38 0.21 -11.54 0.50
C HIS A 38 0.26 -13.06 0.75
N GLU A 39 1.37 -13.74 0.43
CA GLU A 39 1.56 -15.17 0.73
C GLU A 39 1.43 -15.50 2.23
N MET A 40 1.81 -14.56 3.12
CA MET A 40 1.77 -14.73 4.57
C MET A 40 0.53 -14.09 5.22
N GLY A 41 -0.23 -13.30 4.45
CA GLY A 41 -1.24 -12.38 4.95
C GLY A 41 -2.30 -13.00 5.83
N SER A 42 -2.76 -14.20 5.49
CA SER A 42 -3.77 -14.93 6.27
C SER A 42 -3.32 -15.29 7.69
N THR A 43 -2.00 -15.41 7.91
CA THR A 43 -1.43 -15.68 9.24
C THR A 43 -1.40 -14.42 10.11
N TYR A 44 -1.20 -13.26 9.50
CA TYR A 44 -1.02 -11.98 10.20
C TYR A 44 -2.30 -11.14 10.27
N PHE A 45 -3.29 -11.40 9.42
CA PHE A 45 -4.55 -10.66 9.43
C PHE A 45 -5.21 -10.76 10.81
N GLN A 46 -5.37 -9.61 11.47
CA GLN A 46 -5.92 -9.48 12.82
C GLN A 46 -5.11 -10.19 13.93
N ASP A 47 -3.87 -10.61 13.70
CA ASP A 47 -3.01 -11.15 14.77
C ASP A 47 -2.54 -10.05 15.71
N LYS A 48 -3.17 -9.99 16.89
CA LYS A 48 -2.82 -9.04 17.95
C LYS A 48 -1.40 -9.22 18.47
N ASN A 49 -0.84 -10.43 18.44
CA ASN A 49 0.43 -10.70 19.11
C ASN A 49 1.64 -10.12 18.39
N THR A 50 1.51 -9.91 17.08
CA THR A 50 2.58 -9.40 16.22
C THR A 50 2.24 -8.04 15.61
N ALA A 51 1.04 -7.52 15.88
CA ALA A 51 0.57 -6.24 15.37
C ALA A 51 1.44 -5.06 15.84
N TYR A 52 1.68 -4.15 14.90
CA TYR A 52 2.37 -2.90 15.15
C TYR A 52 1.53 -1.93 15.98
N ALA A 53 0.22 -1.84 15.70
CA ALA A 53 -0.67 -0.87 16.33
C ALA A 53 -2.12 -1.35 16.39
N GLU A 54 -2.90 -0.73 17.27
CA GLU A 54 -4.36 -0.83 17.26
C GLU A 54 -4.93 0.28 16.37
N LEU A 55 -5.69 -0.07 15.35
CA LEU A 55 -6.43 0.86 14.51
C LEU A 55 -7.92 0.82 14.87
N ARG A 56 -8.52 1.99 15.10
CA ARG A 56 -9.96 2.17 15.27
C ARG A 56 -10.51 3.07 14.19
N ILE A 57 -11.68 2.70 13.67
CA ILE A 57 -12.42 3.49 12.69
C ILE A 57 -13.58 4.16 13.40
N GLU A 58 -13.68 5.49 13.29
CA GLU A 58 -14.83 6.21 13.82
C GLU A 58 -16.13 5.68 13.22
N GLY A 59 -17.13 5.42 14.09
CA GLY A 59 -18.42 4.86 13.69
C GLY A 59 -18.48 3.32 13.68
N ILE A 60 -17.39 2.62 14.03
CA ILE A 60 -17.38 1.18 14.24
C ILE A 60 -16.86 0.84 15.64
N ASP A 61 -17.60 0.01 16.38
CA ASP A 61 -17.18 -0.53 17.68
C ASP A 61 -16.33 -1.80 17.50
N LYS A 62 -15.19 -1.65 16.81
CA LYS A 62 -14.24 -2.73 16.53
C LYS A 62 -12.83 -2.18 16.40
N SER A 63 -11.88 -2.89 17.00
CA SER A 63 -10.45 -2.67 16.79
C SER A 63 -9.89 -3.55 15.68
N PHE A 64 -8.92 -3.02 14.96
CA PHE A 64 -8.16 -3.71 13.93
C PHE A 64 -6.70 -3.77 14.36
N TRP A 65 -6.13 -4.97 14.40
CA TRP A 65 -4.71 -5.17 14.73
C TRP A 65 -3.90 -5.10 13.44
N ILE A 66 -3.14 -4.03 13.26
CA ILE A 66 -2.51 -3.71 11.97
C ILE A 66 -1.00 -3.90 12.00
N HIS A 67 -0.46 -4.36 10.87
CA HIS A 67 0.96 -4.52 10.58
C HIS A 67 1.35 -3.47 9.55
N LYS A 68 2.37 -2.69 9.89
CA LYS A 68 2.72 -1.46 9.18
C LYS A 68 3.04 -1.71 7.71
N GLU A 69 3.79 -2.76 7.43
CA GLU A 69 4.31 -3.13 6.12
C GLU A 69 3.21 -3.40 5.10
N TYR A 70 2.10 -4.03 5.53
CA TYR A 70 0.96 -4.31 4.67
C TYR A 70 0.25 -3.02 4.24
N LEU A 71 0.09 -2.08 5.17
CA LEU A 71 -0.66 -0.85 4.92
C LEU A 71 0.18 0.20 4.20
N GLU A 72 1.41 0.46 4.65
CA GLU A 72 2.26 1.51 4.09
C GLU A 72 2.69 1.25 2.65
N LEU A 73 2.88 -0.02 2.28
CA LEU A 73 3.29 -0.39 0.93
C LEU A 73 2.18 -0.13 -0.10
N GLN A 74 0.92 -0.28 0.32
CA GLN A 74 -0.25 -0.32 -0.56
C GLN A 74 -1.16 0.92 -0.45
N SER A 75 -0.88 1.85 0.48
CA SER A 75 -1.74 3.01 0.76
C SER A 75 -0.92 4.28 1.01
N ILE A 76 -1.19 5.30 0.20
CA ILE A 76 -0.60 6.64 0.37
C ILE A 76 -0.99 7.24 1.74
N TYR A 77 -2.25 7.05 2.13
CA TYR A 77 -2.76 7.55 3.41
C TYR A 77 -2.03 6.89 4.59
N PHE A 78 -1.96 5.56 4.62
CA PHE A 78 -1.32 4.85 5.72
C PHE A 78 0.20 5.08 5.76
N ASN A 79 0.87 5.13 4.60
CA ASN A 79 2.28 5.51 4.51
C ASN A 79 2.59 6.83 5.22
N LYS A 80 1.69 7.82 5.07
CA LYS A 80 1.85 9.13 5.71
C LYS A 80 1.62 9.09 7.22
N ILE A 81 0.54 8.45 7.69
CA ILE A 81 0.18 8.50 9.11
C ILE A 81 1.01 7.53 9.97
N LEU A 82 1.39 6.37 9.44
CA LEU A 82 2.14 5.35 10.18
C LEU A 82 3.61 5.74 10.38
N GLY A 83 4.12 6.68 9.57
CA GLY A 83 5.40 7.35 9.82
C GLY A 83 5.40 8.31 11.02
N GLN A 84 4.24 8.65 11.57
CA GLN A 84 4.08 9.64 12.65
C GLN A 84 3.73 9.03 14.01
N VAL A 85 3.49 7.72 14.06
CA VAL A 85 3.05 6.99 15.25
C VAL A 85 4.05 5.87 15.58
N GLY A 86 4.17 5.53 16.85
CA GLY A 86 5.03 4.47 17.36
C GLY A 86 4.36 3.09 17.38
N GLU A 87 5.18 2.08 17.64
CA GLU A 87 4.70 0.72 17.90
C GLU A 87 3.91 0.68 19.22
N GLY A 88 2.77 -0.01 19.22
CA GLY A 88 1.83 -0.11 20.33
C GLY A 88 0.83 1.04 20.44
N ASP A 89 0.92 2.05 19.58
CA ASP A 89 -0.01 3.18 19.60
C ASP A 89 -1.44 2.76 19.20
N MET A 90 -2.41 3.51 19.72
CA MET A 90 -3.79 3.45 19.25
C MET A 90 -4.03 4.58 18.25
N ILE A 91 -4.38 4.21 17.02
CA ILE A 91 -4.63 5.11 15.90
C ILE A 91 -6.13 5.16 15.68
N ILE A 92 -6.70 6.36 15.61
CA ILE A 92 -8.11 6.57 15.29
C ILE A 92 -8.20 7.34 13.97
N ILE A 93 -8.97 6.80 13.01
CA ILE A 93 -9.21 7.46 11.73
C ILE A 93 -10.71 7.51 11.42
N SER A 94 -11.12 8.53 10.68
CA SER A 94 -12.45 8.62 10.09
C SER A 94 -12.37 8.17 8.64
N LEU A 95 -13.33 7.35 8.19
CA LEU A 95 -13.46 6.94 6.80
C LEU A 95 -14.78 7.44 6.21
N PRO A 96 -14.84 7.71 4.89
CA PRO A 96 -16.09 8.05 4.22
C PRO A 96 -17.20 7.02 4.46
N SER A 97 -16.83 5.74 4.47
CA SER A 97 -17.78 4.62 4.54
C SER A 97 -17.25 3.51 5.46
N PRO A 98 -17.26 3.70 6.79
CA PRO A 98 -16.55 2.85 7.74
C PRO A 98 -16.81 1.34 7.58
N SER A 99 -18.07 0.95 7.33
CA SER A 99 -18.50 -0.45 7.25
C SER A 99 -17.81 -1.28 6.17
N THR A 100 -17.21 -0.67 5.16
CA THR A 100 -16.50 -1.38 4.08
C THR A 100 -15.00 -1.57 4.36
N PHE A 101 -14.49 -1.07 5.48
CA PHE A 101 -13.06 -1.09 5.77
C PHE A 101 -12.51 -2.50 6.01
N GLU A 102 -13.25 -3.37 6.70
CA GLU A 102 -12.73 -4.70 7.04
C GLU A 102 -12.41 -5.56 5.81
N PRO A 103 -13.30 -5.68 4.80
CA PRO A 103 -12.94 -6.36 3.55
C PRO A 103 -11.77 -5.73 2.80
N ILE A 104 -11.65 -4.40 2.83
CA ILE A 104 -10.49 -3.70 2.24
C ILE A 104 -9.22 -4.08 2.99
N LEU A 105 -9.25 -4.06 4.32
CA LEU A 105 -8.10 -4.44 5.14
C LEU A 105 -7.72 -5.88 4.88
N GLU A 106 -8.68 -6.80 4.80
CA GLU A 106 -8.40 -8.20 4.47
C GLU A 106 -7.70 -8.34 3.12
N TYR A 107 -8.17 -7.63 2.08
CA TYR A 107 -7.51 -7.60 0.78
C TYR A 107 -6.06 -7.10 0.86
N LEU A 108 -5.78 -6.04 1.64
CA LEU A 108 -4.41 -5.56 1.83
C LEU A 108 -3.49 -6.63 2.43
N TYR A 109 -4.03 -7.54 3.25
CA TYR A 109 -3.27 -8.65 3.79
C TYR A 109 -3.09 -9.77 2.80
N THR A 110 -4.16 -10.21 2.13
CA THR A 110 -4.17 -11.48 1.39
C THR A 110 -3.93 -11.32 -0.11
N GLY A 111 -4.15 -10.13 -0.66
CA GLY A 111 -4.21 -9.91 -2.11
C GLY A 111 -5.38 -10.63 -2.79
N ASP A 112 -6.32 -11.19 -2.02
CA ASP A 112 -7.42 -12.03 -2.53
C ASP A 112 -8.51 -11.17 -3.18
N GLY A 113 -8.33 -10.92 -4.47
CA GLY A 113 -9.25 -10.10 -5.25
C GLY A 113 -10.61 -10.76 -5.50
N ASP A 114 -10.66 -12.09 -5.56
CA ASP A 114 -11.91 -12.83 -5.75
C ASP A 114 -12.78 -12.70 -4.50
N LYS A 115 -12.18 -12.87 -3.31
CA LYS A 115 -12.87 -12.65 -2.05
C LYS A 115 -13.35 -11.21 -1.88
N LEU A 116 -12.53 -10.22 -2.27
CA LEU A 116 -12.97 -8.83 -2.24
C LEU A 116 -14.16 -8.61 -3.18
N TYR A 117 -14.12 -9.20 -4.38
CA TYR A 117 -15.20 -9.11 -5.36
C TYR A 117 -16.52 -9.67 -4.81
N ASP A 118 -16.47 -10.78 -4.07
CA ASP A 118 -17.66 -11.39 -3.44
C ASP A 118 -18.34 -10.49 -2.38
N PHE A 119 -17.62 -9.52 -1.81
CA PHE A 119 -18.21 -8.55 -0.88
C PHE A 119 -18.94 -7.40 -1.59
N LEU A 120 -18.76 -7.23 -2.89
CA LEU A 120 -19.36 -6.14 -3.66
C LEU A 120 -20.80 -6.47 -4.04
N ASN A 121 -21.66 -5.45 -3.94
CA ASN A 121 -23.01 -5.46 -4.46
C ASN A 121 -23.39 -4.04 -4.93
N SER A 122 -24.54 -3.93 -5.58
CA SER A 122 -25.07 -2.66 -6.10
C SER A 122 -25.27 -1.59 -5.01
N ASP A 123 -25.50 -1.98 -3.76
CA ASP A 123 -25.72 -1.05 -2.64
C ASP A 123 -24.42 -0.52 -2.03
N ASN A 124 -23.31 -1.27 -2.11
CA ASN A 124 -22.08 -0.94 -1.39
C ASN A 124 -20.87 -0.60 -2.29
N CYS A 125 -20.92 -0.86 -3.60
CA CYS A 125 -19.75 -0.70 -4.47
C CYS A 125 -19.21 0.75 -4.49
N TYR A 126 -20.11 1.74 -4.41
CA TYR A 126 -19.72 3.15 -4.32
C TYR A 126 -19.09 3.51 -2.98
N GLU A 127 -19.51 2.87 -1.90
CA GLU A 127 -18.93 3.04 -0.56
C GLU A 127 -17.51 2.45 -0.48
N PHE A 128 -17.28 1.30 -1.12
CA PHE A 128 -15.93 0.76 -1.32
C PHE A 128 -15.04 1.72 -2.10
N TRP A 129 -15.56 2.28 -3.20
CA TRP A 129 -14.82 3.24 -4.03
C TRP A 129 -14.36 4.47 -3.23
N LYS A 130 -15.26 5.06 -2.42
CA LYS A 130 -14.91 6.22 -1.58
C LYS A 130 -13.75 5.91 -0.63
N ASN A 131 -13.78 4.76 0.03
CA ASN A 131 -12.71 4.36 0.94
C ASN A 131 -11.41 4.06 0.20
N ILE A 132 -11.46 3.35 -0.92
CA ILE A 132 -10.28 3.05 -1.77
C ILE A 132 -9.61 4.34 -2.24
N ASP A 133 -10.40 5.33 -2.64
CA ASP A 133 -9.88 6.62 -3.08
C ASP A 133 -9.32 7.44 -1.92
N PHE A 134 -10.05 7.53 -0.80
CA PHE A 134 -9.60 8.21 0.42
C PHE A 134 -8.28 7.64 0.95
N LEU A 135 -8.16 6.31 1.01
CA LEU A 135 -6.96 5.62 1.46
C LEU A 135 -5.81 5.70 0.43
N GLY A 136 -6.09 6.15 -0.80
CA GLY A 136 -5.10 6.23 -1.87
C GLY A 136 -4.50 4.85 -2.19
N LEU A 137 -5.36 3.84 -2.36
CA LEU A 137 -4.92 2.47 -2.67
C LEU A 137 -4.57 2.30 -4.16
N GLU A 138 -3.72 1.31 -4.44
CA GLU A 138 -3.17 1.02 -5.76
C GLU A 138 -4.20 0.62 -6.83
N ASN A 139 -3.74 0.57 -8.08
CA ASN A 139 -4.58 0.28 -9.24
C ASN A 139 -5.20 -1.13 -9.24
N LYS A 140 -4.58 -2.11 -8.58
CA LYS A 140 -5.09 -3.50 -8.57
C LYS A 140 -6.46 -3.59 -7.91
N ILE A 141 -6.62 -3.03 -6.70
CA ILE A 141 -7.92 -3.01 -6.02
C ILE A 141 -8.95 -2.16 -6.76
N ARG A 142 -8.54 -1.02 -7.34
CA ARG A 142 -9.42 -0.17 -8.16
C ARG A 142 -9.97 -0.95 -9.37
N ALA A 143 -9.14 -1.78 -10.01
CA ALA A 143 -9.56 -2.60 -11.14
C ALA A 143 -10.63 -3.64 -10.77
N ILE A 144 -10.59 -4.21 -9.56
CA ILE A 144 -11.62 -5.12 -9.06
C ILE A 144 -12.98 -4.41 -8.96
N ILE A 145 -13.00 -3.22 -8.36
CA ILE A 145 -14.24 -2.42 -8.25
C ILE A 145 -14.77 -2.04 -9.64
N PHE A 146 -13.90 -1.63 -10.56
CA PHE A 146 -14.31 -1.30 -11.92
C PHE A 146 -14.87 -2.51 -12.68
N ALA A 147 -14.26 -3.67 -12.52
CA ALA A 147 -14.76 -4.91 -13.12
C ALA A 147 -16.16 -5.24 -12.62
N PHE A 148 -16.42 -5.07 -11.31
CA PHE A 148 -17.75 -5.25 -10.74
C PHE A 148 -18.77 -4.28 -11.34
N ILE A 149 -18.47 -2.98 -11.36
CA ILE A 149 -19.35 -1.95 -11.93
C ILE A 149 -19.67 -2.24 -13.40
N GLN A 150 -18.68 -2.66 -14.18
CA GLN A 150 -18.89 -2.98 -15.59
C GLN A 150 -19.77 -4.22 -15.78
N ASN A 151 -19.65 -5.23 -14.90
CA ASN A 151 -20.47 -6.42 -14.93
C ASN A 151 -21.94 -6.09 -14.61
N GLU A 152 -22.20 -5.31 -13.57
CA GLU A 152 -23.56 -4.86 -13.21
C GLU A 152 -24.22 -4.09 -14.36
N ILE A 153 -23.50 -3.13 -14.96
CA ILE A 153 -24.02 -2.38 -16.12
C ILE A 153 -24.40 -3.31 -17.27
N ASN A 154 -23.60 -4.33 -17.55
CA ASN A 154 -23.87 -5.26 -18.65
C ASN A 154 -25.04 -6.21 -18.37
N ASN A 155 -25.33 -6.52 -17.11
CA ASN A 155 -26.44 -7.40 -16.71
C ASN A 155 -27.80 -6.67 -16.66
N ASP A 156 -27.79 -5.33 -16.67
CA ASP A 156 -28.99 -4.48 -16.72
C ASP A 156 -29.53 -4.23 -18.15
N PHE A 157 -28.90 -4.81 -19.19
CA PHE A 157 -29.32 -4.73 -20.61
C PHE A 157 -29.67 -6.11 -21.20
#